data_AF-A0A3R5Q572-F1
#
_entry.id   AF-A0A3R5Q572-F1
#
_cell.length_a   1.000
_cell.length_b   1.000
_cell.length_c   1.000
_cell.angle_alpha   90.00
_cell.angle_beta   90.00
_cell.angle_gamma   90.00
#
_symmetry.space_group_name_H-M   'P 1'
#
loop_
_entity.id
_entity.type
_entity.pdbx_description
1 polymer ?
#
loop_
_entity_poly.entity_id
_entity_poly.type
_entity_poly.pdbx_seq_one_letter_code
_entity_poly.pdbx_strand_id
1 'polypeptide(L)'
;LDEATPQYADLILEHGIGGRKLLMLTHYDLEKIGINKLGHQELILEAVDLLKTLRYGYDTENLQYLALQLGCKAKSLQREVQASSSENNPNAANLSKHSTSHDKLSVNILSSVSDLITSLKSIVNWLDRTPFEAIYELCLVRNSIVKIGIELVSNSQRETQLTDIENNIIK
;
A
#
# COMPACT_ATOMS: atom_id res chain seq x y z
N LEU A 1 -18.80 27.14 5.25
CA LEU A 1 -17.65 26.90 4.35
C LEU A 1 -18.08 26.38 2.98
N ASP A 2 -19.35 26.50 2.55
CA ASP A 2 -19.83 25.78 1.35
C ASP A 2 -20.81 26.57 0.46
N GLU A 3 -20.70 27.90 0.42
CA GLU A 3 -21.60 28.73 -0.40
C GLU A 3 -20.88 29.46 -1.56
N ALA A 4 -19.54 29.49 -1.54
CA ALA A 4 -18.72 30.20 -2.52
C ALA A 4 -18.03 29.28 -3.55
N THR A 5 -17.99 27.97 -3.30
CA THR A 5 -17.23 27.00 -4.10
C THR A 5 -17.72 26.88 -5.55
N PRO A 6 -19.05 26.82 -5.84
CA PRO A 6 -19.53 26.75 -7.22
C PRO A 6 -19.16 27.98 -8.05
N GLN A 7 -19.13 29.16 -7.42
CA GLN A 7 -18.87 30.44 -8.08
C GLN A 7 -17.44 30.55 -8.62
N TYR A 8 -16.47 29.92 -7.97
CA TYR A 8 -15.08 29.92 -8.44
C TYR A 8 -14.86 28.99 -9.63
N ALA A 9 -15.59 27.88 -9.73
CA ALA A 9 -15.51 27.00 -10.88
C ALA A 9 -15.99 27.72 -12.15
N ASP A 10 -17.13 28.42 -12.07
CA ASP A 10 -17.67 29.22 -13.18
C ASP A 10 -16.69 30.32 -13.59
N LEU A 11 -16.13 31.05 -12.62
CA LEU A 11 -15.15 32.11 -12.87
C LEU A 11 -13.89 31.61 -13.59
N ILE A 12 -13.37 30.45 -13.19
CA ILE A 12 -12.21 29.80 -13.83
C ILE A 12 -12.54 29.39 -15.27
N LEU A 13 -13.75 28.86 -15.51
CA LEU A 13 -14.23 28.47 -16.84
C LEU A 13 -14.44 29.68 -17.75
N GLU A 14 -15.09 30.74 -17.26
CA GLU A 14 -15.32 31.99 -17.98
C GLU A 14 -14.00 32.66 -18.41
N HIS A 15 -12.96 32.57 -17.58
CA HIS A 15 -11.62 33.07 -17.91
C HIS A 15 -10.80 32.10 -18.80
N GLY A 16 -11.41 31.02 -19.29
CA GLY A 16 -10.79 30.07 -20.21
C GLY A 16 -9.60 29.32 -19.61
N ILE A 17 -9.56 29.15 -18.29
CA ILE A 17 -8.46 28.46 -17.61
C ILE A 17 -8.66 26.94 -17.77
N GLY A 18 -8.05 26.39 -18.84
CA GLY A 18 -8.03 24.94 -19.07
C GLY A 18 -7.13 24.19 -18.10
N GLY A 19 -7.23 22.85 -18.07
CA GLY A 19 -6.56 22.01 -17.07
C GLY A 19 -5.04 22.17 -16.94
N ARG A 20 -4.32 22.48 -18.04
CA ARG A 20 -2.87 22.79 -17.95
C ARG A 20 -2.60 24.09 -17.19
N LYS A 21 -3.38 25.14 -17.46
CA LYS A 21 -3.24 26.44 -16.81
C LYS A 21 -3.72 26.39 -15.36
N LEU A 22 -4.78 25.62 -15.09
CA LEU A 22 -5.29 25.35 -13.73
C LEU A 22 -4.17 24.79 -12.83
N LEU A 23 -3.41 23.80 -13.33
CA LEU A 23 -2.27 23.22 -12.61
C LEU A 23 -1.06 24.14 -12.51
N MET A 24 -1.07 25.33 -13.10
CA MET A 24 0.03 26.29 -13.01
C MET A 24 -0.39 27.58 -12.30
N LEU A 25 -1.60 27.62 -11.72
CA LEU A 25 -2.10 28.81 -11.05
C LEU A 25 -1.19 29.25 -9.91
N THR A 26 -1.08 30.57 -9.79
CA THR A 26 -0.42 31.28 -8.70
C THR A 26 -1.42 32.21 -8.02
N HIS A 27 -1.05 32.74 -6.84
CA HIS A 27 -1.83 33.79 -6.17
C HIS A 27 -2.14 34.97 -7.11
N TYR A 28 -1.15 35.38 -7.91
CA TYR A 28 -1.30 36.47 -8.86
C TYR A 28 -2.31 36.17 -9.99
N ASP A 29 -2.37 34.93 -10.46
CA ASP A 29 -3.36 34.53 -11.47
C ASP A 29 -4.78 34.54 -10.88
N LEU A 30 -4.92 34.17 -9.61
CA LEU A 30 -6.21 34.20 -8.90
C LEU A 30 -6.70 35.63 -8.65
N GLU A 31 -5.80 36.56 -8.30
CA GLU A 31 -6.13 37.98 -8.19
C GLU A 31 -6.61 38.55 -9.53
N LYS A 32 -5.96 38.18 -10.63
CA LYS A 32 -6.33 38.65 -11.98
C LYS A 32 -7.73 38.24 -12.42
N ILE A 33 -8.23 37.12 -11.94
CA ILE A 33 -9.59 36.66 -12.23
C ILE A 33 -10.61 37.14 -11.18
N GLY A 34 -10.19 37.94 -10.19
CA GLY A 34 -11.07 38.56 -9.20
C GLY A 34 -11.15 37.83 -7.86
N ILE A 35 -10.34 36.78 -7.64
CA ILE A 35 -10.27 36.06 -6.37
C ILE A 35 -9.20 36.69 -5.50
N ASN A 36 -9.56 37.73 -4.74
CA ASN A 36 -8.63 38.54 -3.95
C ASN A 36 -8.53 38.15 -2.47
N LYS A 37 -9.45 37.30 -1.97
CA LYS A 37 -9.43 36.86 -0.57
C LYS A 37 -8.33 35.83 -0.38
N LEU A 38 -7.30 36.16 0.41
CA LEU A 38 -6.14 35.28 0.64
C LEU A 38 -6.55 33.86 1.05
N GLY A 39 -7.42 33.70 2.05
CA GLY A 39 -7.84 32.36 2.49
C GLY A 39 -8.57 31.55 1.41
N HIS A 40 -9.22 32.21 0.44
CA HIS A 40 -9.84 31.49 -0.68
C HIS A 40 -8.80 31.09 -1.71
N GLN A 41 -7.80 31.94 -1.95
CA GLN A 41 -6.68 31.61 -2.81
C GLN A 41 -5.91 30.40 -2.27
N GLU A 42 -5.64 30.38 -0.96
CA GLU A 42 -4.97 29.26 -0.27
C GLU A 42 -5.73 27.94 -0.47
N LEU A 43 -7.05 27.92 -0.20
CA LEU A 43 -7.88 26.73 -0.40
C LEU A 43 -7.87 26.23 -1.85
N ILE A 44 -7.94 27.14 -2.83
CA ILE A 44 -7.91 26.78 -4.26
C ILE A 44 -6.54 26.22 -4.63
N LEU A 45 -5.46 26.88 -4.21
CA LEU A 45 -4.10 26.43 -4.52
C LEU A 45 -3.75 25.11 -3.83
N GLU A 46 -4.25 24.88 -2.62
CA GLU A 46 -4.15 23.59 -1.92
C GLU A 46 -4.89 22.50 -2.69
N ALA A 47 -6.12 22.75 -3.13
CA ALA A 47 -6.86 21.80 -3.98
C ALA A 47 -6.16 21.52 -5.31
N VAL A 48 -5.55 22.55 -5.94
CA VAL A 48 -4.74 22.39 -7.15
C VAL A 48 -3.47 21.58 -6.87
N ASP A 49 -2.84 21.73 -5.71
CA ASP A 49 -1.67 20.96 -5.30
C ASP A 49 -2.00 19.48 -5.05
N LEU A 50 -3.15 19.20 -4.44
CA LEU A 50 -3.69 17.85 -4.34
C LEU A 50 -3.95 17.24 -5.73
N LEU A 51 -4.48 18.02 -6.67
CA LEU A 51 -4.70 17.57 -8.05
C LEU A 51 -3.38 17.31 -8.79
N LYS A 52 -2.34 18.12 -8.56
CA LYS A 52 -0.98 17.87 -9.09
C LYS A 52 -0.42 16.57 -8.52
N THR A 53 -0.53 16.38 -7.21
CA THR A 53 -0.07 15.16 -6.52
C THR A 53 -0.76 13.94 -7.10
N LEU A 54 -2.06 14.02 -7.35
CA LEU A 54 -2.81 12.95 -8.01
C LEU A 54 -2.32 12.71 -9.46
N ARG A 55 -2.18 13.77 -10.26
CA ARG A 55 -1.78 13.65 -11.68
C ARG A 55 -0.38 13.08 -11.84
N TYR A 56 0.59 13.59 -11.07
CA TYR A 56 1.99 13.18 -11.20
C TYR A 56 2.32 11.94 -10.36
N GLY A 57 1.49 11.60 -9.36
CA GLY A 57 1.59 10.35 -8.61
C GLY A 57 1.05 9.13 -9.37
N TYR A 58 0.19 9.32 -10.38
CA TYR A 58 -0.39 8.21 -11.16
C TYR A 58 0.64 7.51 -12.06
N ASP A 59 1.67 8.24 -12.51
CA ASP A 59 2.71 7.70 -13.39
C ASP A 59 3.75 6.85 -12.63
N THR A 60 3.76 6.88 -11.28
CA THR A 60 4.77 6.21 -10.46
C THR A 60 4.28 4.90 -9.84
N GLU A 61 2.98 4.77 -9.54
CA GLU A 61 2.39 3.58 -8.94
C GLU A 61 0.93 3.45 -9.36
N ASN A 62 0.49 2.24 -9.71
CA ASN A 62 -0.93 1.95 -9.95
C ASN A 62 -1.31 0.57 -9.37
N LEU A 63 -2.62 0.36 -9.19
CA LEU A 63 -3.16 -0.85 -8.56
C LEU A 63 -2.77 -2.15 -9.31
N GLN A 64 -2.65 -2.10 -10.64
CA GLN A 64 -2.24 -3.26 -11.44
C GLN A 64 -0.79 -3.65 -11.15
N TYR A 65 0.11 -2.68 -11.11
CA TYR A 65 1.52 -2.88 -10.76
C TYR A 65 1.67 -3.42 -9.34
N LEU A 66 0.94 -2.85 -8.38
CA LEU A 66 0.93 -3.32 -6.99
C LEU A 66 0.43 -4.77 -6.86
N ALA A 67 -0.66 -5.11 -7.55
CA ALA A 67 -1.21 -6.46 -7.55
C ALA A 67 -0.23 -7.48 -8.17
N LEU A 68 0.46 -7.10 -9.25
CA LEU A 68 1.51 -7.93 -9.85
C LEU A 68 2.68 -8.14 -8.88
N GLN A 69 3.18 -7.07 -8.26
CA GLN A 69 4.26 -7.17 -7.26
C GLN A 69 3.86 -8.05 -6.09
N LEU A 70 2.64 -7.88 -5.55
CA LEU A 70 2.12 -8.71 -4.47
C LEU A 70 2.12 -10.20 -4.88
N GLY A 71 1.62 -10.51 -6.08
CA GLY A 71 1.61 -11.87 -6.61
C GLY A 71 3.01 -12.47 -6.75
N CYS A 72 3.99 -11.68 -7.20
CA CYS A 72 5.39 -12.10 -7.26
C CYS A 72 5.97 -12.37 -5.87
N LYS A 73 5.78 -11.46 -4.91
CA LYS A 73 6.24 -11.61 -3.52
C LYS A 73 5.62 -12.83 -2.83
N ALA A 74 4.32 -13.04 -3.00
CA ALA A 74 3.61 -14.19 -2.45
C ALA A 74 4.15 -15.52 -3.00
N LYS A 75 4.40 -15.60 -4.32
CA LYS A 75 5.00 -16.78 -4.95
C LYS A 75 6.44 -17.02 -4.48
N SER A 76 7.23 -15.97 -4.28
CA SER A 76 8.58 -16.10 -3.74
C SER A 76 8.57 -16.63 -2.30
N LEU A 77 7.74 -16.05 -1.42
CA LEU A 77 7.57 -16.53 -0.06
C LEU A 77 7.11 -18.00 -0.03
N GLN A 78 6.17 -18.38 -0.89
CA GLN A 78 5.74 -19.78 -1.00
C GLN A 78 6.91 -20.71 -1.34
N ARG A 79 7.76 -20.33 -2.29
CA ARG A 79 8.95 -21.13 -2.66
C ARG A 79 9.96 -21.20 -1.53
N GLU A 80 10.19 -20.10 -0.80
CA GLU A 80 11.07 -20.06 0.37
C GLU A 80 10.60 -21.01 1.46
N VAL A 81 9.31 -20.98 1.80
CA VAL A 81 8.71 -21.90 2.80
C VAL A 81 8.76 -23.35 2.34
N GLN A 82 8.53 -23.63 1.06
CA GLN A 82 8.62 -24.98 0.50
C GLN A 82 10.06 -25.53 0.52
N ALA A 83 11.05 -24.70 0.22
CA ALA A 83 12.46 -25.10 0.31
C ALA A 83 12.84 -25.45 1.75
N SER A 84 12.49 -24.61 2.72
CA SER A 84 12.76 -24.86 4.15
C SER A 84 12.04 -26.10 4.69
N SER A 85 10.87 -26.45 4.15
CA SER A 85 10.15 -27.68 4.54
C SER A 85 10.64 -28.94 3.84
N SER A 86 11.19 -28.83 2.62
CA SER A 86 11.79 -29.98 1.90
C SER A 86 13.16 -30.38 2.45
N GLU A 87 13.92 -29.43 3.02
CA GLU A 87 15.13 -29.71 3.80
C GLU A 87 14.83 -30.52 5.08
N ASN A 88 13.58 -30.50 5.56
CA ASN A 88 13.12 -31.26 6.74
C ASN A 88 12.63 -32.69 6.40
N ASN A 89 12.86 -33.20 5.18
CA ASN A 89 12.44 -34.56 4.81
C ASN A 89 13.42 -35.62 5.37
N PRO A 90 13.00 -36.51 6.29
CA PRO A 90 13.90 -37.42 7.01
C PRO A 90 14.59 -38.49 6.14
N ASN A 91 14.22 -38.61 4.86
CA ASN A 91 14.85 -39.55 3.93
C ASN A 91 16.16 -39.03 3.28
N ALA A 92 16.60 -37.81 3.60
CA ALA A 92 17.90 -37.25 3.20
C ALA A 92 19.00 -37.41 4.27
N ALA A 93 18.81 -38.27 5.26
CA ALA A 93 19.60 -38.38 6.49
C ALA A 93 21.03 -38.97 6.35
N ASN A 94 21.67 -38.94 5.18
CA ASN A 94 23.00 -39.54 5.01
C ASN A 94 24.12 -38.63 4.54
N LEU A 95 23.97 -37.29 4.45
CA LEU A 95 25.11 -36.39 4.22
C LEU A 95 24.91 -34.99 4.81
N SER A 96 24.91 -34.85 6.14
CA SER A 96 25.59 -33.72 6.82
C SER A 96 25.32 -33.77 8.33
N LYS A 97 26.28 -34.30 9.07
CA LYS A 97 26.45 -34.03 10.50
C LYS A 97 26.84 -32.56 10.63
N HIS A 98 25.93 -31.75 11.18
CA HIS A 98 26.13 -30.45 11.86
C HIS A 98 25.17 -29.34 11.37
N SER A 99 23.90 -29.42 11.79
CA SER A 99 22.96 -28.29 11.77
C SER A 99 22.14 -28.30 13.06
N THR A 100 22.76 -27.87 14.15
CA THR A 100 22.04 -27.52 15.38
C THR A 100 21.32 -26.18 15.18
N SER A 101 19.99 -26.22 14.99
CA SER A 101 18.99 -25.16 15.24
C SER A 101 17.85 -25.25 14.22
N HIS A 102 17.15 -26.39 14.22
CA HIS A 102 15.84 -26.52 13.59
C HIS A 102 14.78 -25.78 14.45
N ASP A 103 13.69 -25.31 13.82
CA ASP A 103 12.43 -24.80 14.41
C ASP A 103 12.16 -23.29 14.51
N LYS A 104 13.09 -22.39 14.12
CA LYS A 104 12.75 -20.95 13.97
C LYS A 104 12.47 -20.60 12.51
N LEU A 105 11.36 -19.88 12.23
CA LEU A 105 11.18 -19.23 10.91
C LEU A 105 12.45 -18.45 10.59
N SER A 106 13.05 -18.72 9.43
CA SER A 106 14.28 -18.04 9.05
C SER A 106 14.04 -16.53 9.02
N VAL A 107 15.04 -15.74 9.40
CA VAL A 107 14.97 -14.28 9.33
C VAL A 107 14.56 -13.80 7.94
N ASN A 108 14.96 -14.54 6.90
CA ASN A 108 14.57 -14.29 5.52
C ASN A 108 13.07 -14.45 5.31
N ILE A 109 12.45 -15.55 5.81
CA ILE A 109 10.99 -15.74 5.72
C ILE A 109 10.25 -14.63 6.46
N LEU A 110 10.70 -14.25 7.66
CA LEU A 110 10.08 -13.16 8.42
C LEU A 110 10.19 -11.81 7.69
N SER A 111 11.33 -11.54 7.05
CA SER A 111 11.52 -10.37 6.20
C SER A 111 10.58 -10.41 4.98
N SER A 112 10.49 -11.54 4.28
CA SER A 112 9.59 -11.75 3.15
C SER A 112 8.11 -11.57 3.55
N VAL A 113 7.72 -12.02 4.74
CA VAL A 113 6.38 -11.78 5.31
C VAL A 113 6.15 -10.28 5.56
N SER A 114 7.10 -9.59 6.19
CA SER A 114 7.00 -8.14 6.45
C SER A 114 6.86 -7.32 5.16
N ASP A 115 7.64 -7.68 4.15
CA ASP A 115 7.57 -7.09 2.81
C ASP A 115 6.20 -7.32 2.16
N LEU A 116 5.65 -8.53 2.28
CA LEU A 116 4.34 -8.87 1.74
C LEU A 116 3.23 -8.10 2.44
N ILE A 117 3.29 -7.95 3.77
CA ILE A 117 2.35 -7.12 4.55
C ILE A 117 2.41 -5.65 4.10
N THR A 118 3.61 -5.13 3.83
CA THR A 118 3.77 -3.76 3.33
C THR A 118 3.10 -3.59 1.97
N SER A 119 3.27 -4.55 1.04
CA SER A 119 2.56 -4.53 -0.25
C SER A 119 1.04 -4.66 -0.10
N LEU A 120 0.54 -5.48 0.81
CA LEU A 120 -0.90 -5.59 1.11
C LEU A 120 -1.46 -4.26 1.62
N LYS A 121 -0.76 -3.56 2.51
CA LYS A 121 -1.15 -2.23 3.02
C LYS A 121 -1.24 -1.20 1.89
N SER A 122 -0.28 -1.18 0.98
CA SER A 122 -0.34 -0.29 -0.19
C SER A 122 -1.60 -0.55 -1.02
N ILE A 123 -1.92 -1.81 -1.31
CA ILE A 123 -3.14 -2.16 -2.07
C ILE A 123 -4.41 -1.73 -1.33
N VAL A 124 -4.50 -1.99 -0.02
CA VAL A 124 -5.65 -1.54 0.79
C VAL A 124 -5.82 -0.02 0.71
N ASN A 125 -4.72 0.73 0.88
CA ASN A 125 -4.74 2.19 0.77
C ASN A 125 -5.20 2.69 -0.60
N TRP A 126 -4.96 1.93 -1.68
CA TRP A 126 -5.48 2.25 -3.01
C TRP A 126 -6.97 1.96 -3.11
N LEU A 127 -7.43 0.84 -2.55
CA LEU A 127 -8.84 0.44 -2.57
C LEU A 127 -9.73 1.32 -1.67
N ASP A 128 -9.17 1.96 -0.65
CA ASP A 128 -9.85 2.92 0.23
C ASP A 128 -9.99 4.32 -0.38
N ARG A 129 -9.56 4.54 -1.63
CA ARG A 129 -9.67 5.83 -2.31
C ARG A 129 -10.78 5.82 -3.35
N THR A 130 -11.42 6.96 -3.56
CA THR A 130 -12.31 7.19 -4.71
C THR A 130 -11.55 6.97 -6.02
N PRO A 131 -12.15 6.30 -7.03
CA PRO A 131 -13.52 5.77 -7.06
C PRO A 131 -13.66 4.34 -6.52
N PHE A 132 -12.59 3.70 -6.07
CA PHE A 132 -12.58 2.27 -5.73
C PHE A 132 -13.42 1.94 -4.50
N GLU A 133 -13.44 2.80 -3.48
CA GLU A 133 -14.26 2.61 -2.27
C GLU A 133 -15.77 2.51 -2.59
N ALA A 134 -16.23 3.15 -3.66
CA ALA A 134 -17.63 3.12 -4.07
C ALA A 134 -18.03 1.83 -4.81
N ILE A 135 -17.06 0.98 -5.19
CA ILE A 135 -17.29 -0.25 -5.95
C ILE A 135 -17.38 -1.42 -4.98
N TYR A 136 -18.59 -1.96 -4.79
CA TYR A 136 -18.86 -3.02 -3.81
C TYR A 136 -17.93 -4.24 -3.93
N GLU A 137 -17.71 -4.76 -5.14
CA GLU A 137 -16.81 -5.91 -5.38
C GLU A 137 -15.37 -5.63 -4.93
N LEU A 138 -14.87 -4.40 -5.13
CA LEU A 138 -13.53 -4.02 -4.70
C LEU A 138 -13.44 -3.87 -3.18
N CYS A 139 -14.53 -3.44 -2.53
CA CYS A 139 -14.63 -3.46 -1.07
C CYS A 139 -14.56 -4.89 -0.50
N LEU A 140 -15.18 -5.87 -1.17
CA LEU A 140 -15.04 -7.28 -0.78
C LEU A 140 -13.61 -7.80 -0.95
N VAL A 141 -12.95 -7.44 -2.05
CA VAL A 141 -11.54 -7.77 -2.29
C VAL A 141 -10.64 -7.14 -1.21
N ARG A 142 -10.83 -5.86 -0.91
CA ARG A 142 -10.12 -5.16 0.18
C ARG A 142 -10.28 -5.89 1.51
N ASN A 143 -11.51 -6.23 1.89
CA ASN A 143 -11.77 -6.91 3.16
C ASN A 143 -11.09 -8.29 3.22
N SER A 144 -11.06 -8.99 2.09
CA SER A 144 -10.35 -10.27 1.96
C SER A 144 -8.85 -10.11 2.12
N ILE A 145 -8.26 -9.08 1.49
CA ILE A 145 -6.84 -8.72 1.60
C ILE A 145 -6.46 -8.41 3.05
N VAL A 146 -7.28 -7.60 3.74
CA VAL A 146 -7.07 -7.27 5.16
C VAL A 146 -7.10 -8.53 6.02
N LYS A 147 -8.09 -9.39 5.82
CA LYS A 147 -8.22 -10.66 6.54
C LYS A 147 -6.99 -11.55 6.35
N ILE A 148 -6.56 -11.74 5.10
CA ILE A 148 -5.36 -12.54 4.76
C ILE A 148 -4.10 -11.94 5.41
N GLY A 149 -3.96 -10.62 5.38
CA GLY A 149 -2.83 -9.93 6.02
C GLY A 149 -2.77 -10.17 7.52
N ILE A 150 -3.92 -10.11 8.21
CA ILE A 150 -4.01 -10.41 9.64
C ILE A 150 -3.64 -11.87 9.91
N GLU A 151 -4.23 -12.81 9.16
CA GLU A 151 -3.92 -14.25 9.30
C GLU A 151 -2.43 -14.55 9.09
N LEU A 152 -1.80 -13.90 8.13
CA LEU A 152 -0.36 -14.07 7.86
C LEU A 152 0.51 -13.59 9.04
N VAL A 153 0.18 -12.44 9.63
CA VAL A 153 0.88 -11.92 10.82
C VAL A 153 0.66 -12.83 12.03
N SER A 154 -0.58 -13.25 12.27
CA SER A 154 -0.89 -14.14 13.39
C SER A 154 -0.17 -15.47 13.27
N ASN A 155 -0.08 -16.04 12.06
CA ASN A 155 0.64 -17.29 11.83
C ASN A 155 2.15 -17.14 12.01
N SER A 156 2.77 -16.05 11.56
CA SER A 156 4.22 -15.84 11.75
C SER A 156 4.59 -15.60 13.22
N GLN A 157 3.73 -14.91 13.98
CA GLN A 157 3.91 -14.69 15.41
C GLN A 157 3.74 -15.97 16.22
N ARG A 158 2.71 -16.77 15.94
CA ARG A 158 2.46 -18.06 16.62
C ARG A 158 3.63 -19.01 16.43
N GLU A 159 4.19 -19.09 15.22
CA GLU A 159 5.35 -19.94 14.94
C GLU A 159 6.56 -19.51 15.76
N THR A 160 6.85 -18.20 15.82
CA THR A 160 7.95 -17.66 16.62
C THR A 160 7.79 -17.97 18.11
N GLN A 161 6.56 -17.87 18.64
CA GLN A 161 6.27 -18.17 20.05
C GLN A 161 6.41 -19.66 20.39
N LEU A 162 5.99 -20.55 19.49
CA LEU A 162 6.16 -22.00 19.66
C LEU A 162 7.64 -22.36 19.77
N THR A 163 8.48 -21.83 18.87
CA THR A 163 9.93 -22.02 18.94
C THR A 163 10.52 -21.53 20.27
N ASP A 164 10.07 -20.39 20.77
CA ASP A 164 10.58 -19.83 22.03
C ASP A 164 10.17 -20.70 23.23
N ILE A 165 8.97 -21.27 23.23
CA ILE A 165 8.50 -22.20 24.28
C ILE A 165 9.30 -23.50 24.26
N GLU A 166 9.52 -24.10 23.08
CA GLU A 166 10.32 -25.32 22.92
C GLU A 166 11.75 -25.14 23.45
N ASN A 167 12.39 -24.01 23.12
CA ASN A 167 13.72 -23.66 23.61
C ASN A 167 13.81 -23.52 25.14
N ASN A 168 12.72 -23.11 25.79
CA ASN A 168 12.66 -23.00 27.24
C ASN A 168 12.42 -24.35 27.93
N ILE A 169 11.82 -25.33 27.24
CA ILE A 169 11.61 -26.69 27.76
C ILE A 169 12.91 -27.51 27.67
N ILE A 170 13.76 -27.25 26.68
CA ILE A 170 15.00 -28.02 26.44
C ILE A 170 16.16 -27.55 27.36
N LYS A 171 16.04 -26.38 28.00
CA LYS A 171 17.02 -25.85 28.98
C LYS A 171 16.73 -26.31 30.41
#